data_AF-A0A955MK93-F1
#
_entry.id   AF-A0A955MK93-F1
#
_cell.length_a   1.000
_cell.length_b   1.000
_cell.length_c   1.000
_cell.angle_alpha   90.00
_cell.angle_beta   90.00
_cell.angle_gamma   90.00
#
_symmetry.space_group_name_H-M   'P 1'
#
loop_
_entity.id
_entity.type
_entity.pdbx_description
1 polymer ?
#
loop_
_entity_poly.entity_id
_entity_poly.type
_entity_poly.pdbx_seq_one_letter_code
_entity_poly.pdbx_strand_id
1 'polypeptide(L)'
;MGSILVAKCPCGFEPEPIFAGGGMMEKYRTICLAPALCLRCESIVTANYWDEDARCPHCRGRVKFYDDPNLQASKEGVTNSLSEVFAWGSDNAKRFVLSDKFFYCPRCGEFKMEFRVDLPWD
;
A
#
# COMPACT_ATOMS: atom_id res chain seq x y z
N MET A 1 -3.52 -6.81 14.90
CA MET A 1 -3.60 -5.36 14.72
C MET A 1 -3.27 -4.98 13.29
N GLY A 2 -3.99 -4.00 12.76
CA GLY A 2 -3.72 -3.40 11.46
C GLY A 2 -4.04 -1.90 11.48
N SER A 3 -3.82 -1.24 10.35
CA SER A 3 -4.21 0.16 10.12
C SER A 3 -5.06 0.31 8.85
N ILE A 4 -6.10 1.13 8.93
CA ILE A 4 -6.90 1.55 7.81
C ILE A 4 -6.13 2.69 7.16
N LEU A 5 -5.72 2.48 5.92
CA LEU A 5 -5.07 3.49 5.10
C LEU A 5 -6.12 4.14 4.21
N VAL A 6 -6.00 5.45 4.05
CA VAL A 6 -6.72 6.21 3.03
C VAL A 6 -5.72 6.66 1.97
N ALA A 7 -6.13 6.58 0.71
CA ALA A 7 -5.37 7.11 -0.41
C ALA A 7 -6.08 8.34 -0.97
N LYS A 8 -5.34 9.43 -1.17
CA LYS A 8 -5.91 10.67 -1.73
C LYS A 8 -5.02 11.21 -2.84
N CYS A 9 -5.62 11.60 -3.95
CA CYS A 9 -4.92 12.26 -5.06
C CYS A 9 -5.60 13.60 -5.41
N PRO A 10 -4.83 14.65 -5.77
CA PRO A 10 -5.38 15.92 -6.24
C PRO A 10 -6.33 15.83 -7.43
N CYS A 11 -6.30 14.73 -8.21
CA CYS A 11 -7.24 14.48 -9.30
C CYS A 11 -8.66 14.09 -8.82
N GLY A 12 -8.90 14.04 -7.50
CA GLY A 12 -10.17 13.62 -6.89
C GLY A 12 -10.30 12.10 -6.74
N PHE A 13 -9.21 11.34 -6.89
CA PHE A 13 -9.20 9.91 -6.61
C PHE A 13 -9.15 9.67 -5.10
N GLU A 14 -10.18 8.99 -4.59
CA GLU A 14 -10.34 8.55 -3.21
C GLU A 14 -10.98 7.16 -3.24
N PRO A 15 -10.18 6.07 -3.26
CA PRO A 15 -10.70 4.70 -3.24
C PRO A 15 -11.25 4.35 -1.85
N GLU A 16 -11.90 3.19 -1.76
CA GLU A 16 -12.36 2.65 -0.49
C GLU A 16 -11.21 2.49 0.52
N PRO A 17 -11.50 2.55 1.84
CA PRO A 17 -10.49 2.38 2.87
C PRO A 17 -9.73 1.05 2.74
N ILE A 18 -8.41 1.12 2.93
CA ILE A 18 -7.50 0.00 2.69
C ILE A 18 -7.08 -0.59 4.03
N PHE A 19 -7.52 -1.81 4.31
CA PHE A 19 -7.15 -2.55 5.51
C PHE A 19 -5.74 -3.15 5.34
N ALA A 20 -4.74 -2.53 5.97
CA ALA A 20 -3.34 -2.96 5.90
C ALA A 20 -2.85 -3.55 7.23
N GLY A 21 -1.94 -4.52 7.18
CA GLY A 21 -1.36 -5.21 8.32
C GLY A 21 -1.78 -6.67 8.45
N GLY A 22 -1.67 -7.23 9.66
CA GLY A 22 -1.89 -8.65 9.93
C GLY A 22 -3.32 -9.01 10.33
N GLY A 23 -4.15 -8.02 10.72
CA GLY A 23 -5.51 -8.20 11.24
C GLY A 23 -5.57 -8.90 12.62
N MET A 24 -6.77 -9.31 13.03
CA MET A 24 -7.05 -10.02 14.29
C MET A 24 -6.89 -11.54 14.11
N MET A 25 -6.18 -12.20 15.05
CA MET A 25 -5.84 -13.64 15.16
C MET A 25 -4.45 -14.11 14.65
N GLU A 26 -4.07 -15.33 15.04
CA GLU A 26 -2.78 -16.07 14.91
C GLU A 26 -2.10 -16.05 13.52
N LYS A 27 -2.77 -15.50 12.50
CA LYS A 27 -2.28 -15.38 11.11
C LYS A 27 -1.39 -14.16 10.87
N TYR A 28 -1.15 -13.30 11.86
CA TYR A 28 -0.23 -12.16 11.72
C TYR A 28 1.22 -12.56 11.34
N ARG A 29 1.58 -13.85 11.51
CA ARG A 29 2.87 -14.42 11.08
C ARG A 29 2.86 -14.94 9.63
N THR A 30 1.69 -15.04 9.01
CA THR A 30 1.50 -15.58 7.65
C THR A 30 0.79 -14.62 6.70
N ILE A 31 0.24 -13.52 7.22
CA ILE A 31 -0.46 -12.50 6.45
C ILE A 31 0.14 -11.11 6.71
N CYS A 32 0.46 -10.43 5.62
CA CYS A 32 0.77 -9.00 5.58
C CYS A 32 -0.11 -8.36 4.50
N LEU A 33 -1.32 -7.92 4.84
CA LEU A 33 -2.18 -7.20 3.91
C LEU A 33 -1.57 -5.83 3.60
N ALA A 34 -1.41 -5.53 2.32
CA ALA A 34 -0.80 -4.29 1.86
C ALA A 34 -1.51 -3.75 0.62
N PRO A 35 -1.52 -2.42 0.41
CA PRO A 35 -2.01 -1.83 -0.83
C PRO A 35 -1.13 -2.23 -2.01
N ALA A 36 -1.80 -2.63 -3.10
CA ALA A 36 -1.17 -2.95 -4.36
C ALA A 36 -1.98 -2.39 -5.53
N LEU A 37 -1.28 -2.03 -6.60
CA LEU A 37 -1.86 -1.67 -7.88
C LEU A 37 -2.18 -2.96 -8.66
N CYS A 38 -3.44 -3.16 -9.03
CA CYS A 38 -3.77 -4.15 -10.05
C CYS A 38 -3.50 -3.58 -11.44
N LEU A 39 -2.59 -4.20 -12.19
CA LEU A 39 -2.21 -3.74 -13.54
C LEU A 39 -3.29 -3.95 -14.60
N ARG A 40 -4.33 -4.75 -14.29
CA ARG A 40 -5.44 -5.03 -15.20
C ARG A 40 -6.69 -4.23 -14.86
N CYS A 41 -7.01 -4.09 -13.57
CA CYS A 41 -8.15 -3.31 -13.12
C CYS A 41 -7.85 -1.82 -13.03
N GLU A 42 -6.56 -1.44 -13.05
CA GLU A 42 -6.11 -0.07 -12.81
C GLU A 42 -6.76 0.50 -11.53
N SER A 43 -6.68 -0.29 -10.46
CA SER A 43 -7.27 0.02 -9.18
C SER A 43 -6.35 -0.38 -8.04
N ILE A 44 -6.52 0.29 -6.90
CA ILE A 44 -5.88 -0.13 -5.65
C ILE A 44 -6.67 -1.29 -5.08
N VAL A 45 -5.96 -2.35 -4.72
CA VAL A 45 -6.48 -3.54 -4.06
C VAL A 45 -5.63 -3.87 -2.86
N THR A 46 -6.20 -4.62 -1.92
CA THR A 46 -5.45 -5.18 -0.80
C THR A 46 -5.02 -6.61 -1.15
N ALA A 47 -3.74 -6.92 -1.00
CA ALA A 47 -3.20 -8.26 -1.24
C ALA A 47 -2.19 -8.67 -0.16
N ASN A 48 -1.94 -9.97 0.00
CA ASN A 48 -0.95 -10.47 0.95
C ASN A 48 0.47 -10.27 0.39
N TYR A 49 1.24 -9.37 0.98
CA TYR A 49 2.60 -9.03 0.58
C TYR A 49 3.62 -10.17 0.73
N TRP A 50 3.33 -11.12 1.64
CA TRP A 50 4.13 -12.32 1.85
C TRP A 50 3.77 -13.46 0.91
N ASP A 51 2.70 -13.33 0.13
CA ASP A 51 2.35 -14.28 -0.91
C ASP A 51 3.11 -13.92 -2.19
N GLU A 52 4.04 -14.78 -2.61
CA GLU A 52 4.81 -14.59 -3.86
C GLU A 52 3.92 -14.62 -5.11
N ASP A 53 2.76 -15.27 -4.99
CA ASP A 53 1.76 -15.38 -6.04
C ASP A 53 0.60 -14.40 -5.87
N ALA A 54 0.75 -13.38 -5.03
CA ALA A 54 -0.27 -12.37 -4.77
C ALA A 54 -0.97 -11.91 -6.07
N ARG A 55 -2.30 -12.08 -6.11
CA ARG A 55 -3.15 -11.69 -7.23
C ARG A 55 -4.22 -10.70 -6.80
N CYS A 56 -4.73 -9.96 -7.76
CA CYS A 56 -5.89 -9.11 -7.57
C CYS A 56 -7.09 -9.97 -7.13
N PRO A 57 -7.79 -9.60 -6.04
CA PRO A 57 -8.95 -10.36 -5.56
C PRO A 57 -10.12 -10.36 -6.55
N HIS A 58 -10.21 -9.34 -7.42
CA HIS A 58 -11.31 -9.20 -8.38
C HIS A 58 -11.05 -9.92 -9.70
N CYS A 59 -9.88 -9.69 -10.32
CA CYS A 59 -9.60 -10.18 -11.68
C CYS A 59 -8.53 -11.28 -11.76
N ARG A 60 -7.96 -11.67 -10.61
CA ARG A 60 -6.82 -12.60 -10.49
C ARG A 60 -5.55 -12.16 -11.25
N GLY A 61 -5.52 -10.93 -11.75
CA GLY A 61 -4.38 -10.36 -12.45
C GLY A 61 -3.18 -10.12 -11.53
N ARG A 62 -2.03 -9.84 -12.13
CA ARG A 62 -0.81 -9.43 -11.41
C ARG A 62 -1.06 -8.13 -10.65
N VAL A 63 -0.49 -8.06 -9.45
CA VAL A 63 -0.47 -6.84 -8.63
C VAL A 63 0.96 -6.39 -8.42
N LYS A 64 1.13 -5.09 -8.20
CA LYS A 64 2.41 -4.48 -7.84
C LYS A 64 2.22 -3.67 -6.56
N PHE A 65 2.95 -4.01 -5.52
CA PHE A 65 2.79 -3.38 -4.21
C PHE A 65 3.34 -1.95 -4.21
N TYR A 66 2.73 -1.08 -3.42
CA TYR A 66 3.07 0.35 -3.38
C TYR A 66 4.38 0.68 -2.66
N ASP A 67 5.05 -0.30 -2.05
CA ASP A 67 6.43 -0.21 -1.57
C ASP A 67 7.47 -0.33 -2.72
N ASP A 68 7.04 -0.72 -3.93
CA ASP A 68 7.91 -0.78 -5.10
C ASP A 68 8.37 0.64 -5.53
N PRO A 69 9.68 0.86 -5.73
CA PRO A 69 10.21 2.17 -6.11
C PRO A 69 9.62 2.77 -7.39
N ASN A 70 9.15 1.95 -8.34
CA ASN A 70 8.56 2.43 -9.59
C ASN A 70 7.11 2.93 -9.41
N LEU A 71 6.50 2.72 -8.25
CA LEU A 71 5.20 3.29 -7.89
C LEU A 71 5.33 4.48 -6.93
N GLN A 72 6.55 4.98 -6.74
CA GLN A 72 6.88 6.07 -5.84
C GLN A 72 7.67 7.19 -6.54
N ALA A 73 7.47 8.41 -6.08
CA ALA A 73 8.30 9.57 -6.42
C ALA A 73 8.63 10.35 -5.14
N SER A 74 9.87 10.84 -5.07
CA SER A 74 10.30 11.72 -3.97
C SER A 74 9.52 13.04 -4.00
N LYS A 75 9.20 13.58 -2.83
CA LYS A 75 8.67 14.94 -2.71
C LYS A 75 9.84 15.92 -2.88
N GLU A 76 9.68 16.93 -3.73
CA GLU A 76 10.70 17.97 -3.96
C GLU A 76 11.10 18.64 -2.64
N GLY A 77 12.39 18.86 -2.44
CA GLY A 77 12.93 19.47 -1.22
C GLY A 77 13.08 18.52 -0.02
N VAL A 78 12.66 17.25 -0.13
CA VAL A 78 12.87 16.26 0.93
C VAL A 78 14.07 15.37 0.59
N THR A 79 15.23 15.72 1.15
CA THR A 79 16.51 15.01 0.89
C THR A 79 16.63 13.70 1.65
N ASN A 80 15.79 13.47 2.66
CA ASN A 80 15.75 12.25 3.47
C ASN A 80 14.32 12.01 4.00
N SER A 81 13.38 11.56 3.15
CA SER A 81 12.05 11.10 3.61
C SER A 81 12.20 9.78 4.38
N LEU A 82 12.68 9.87 5.62
CA LEU A 82 12.76 8.75 6.58
C LEU A 82 11.45 8.57 7.36
N SER A 83 10.46 9.42 7.15
CA SER A 83 9.13 9.27 7.78
C SER A 83 8.38 8.10 7.13
N GLU A 84 8.24 7.01 7.88
CA GLU A 84 7.33 5.92 7.53
C GLU A 84 5.89 6.38 7.80
N VAL A 85 5.04 6.33 6.78
CA VAL A 85 3.57 6.52 6.92
C VAL A 85 2.96 5.26 7.51
N PHE A 86 3.42 4.09 7.05
CA PHE A 86 2.96 2.79 7.50
C PHE A 86 4.07 1.77 7.30
N ALA A 87 4.23 0.87 8.26
CA ALA A 87 5.10 -0.28 8.11
C ALA A 87 4.47 -1.51 8.76
N TRP A 88 4.65 -2.66 8.13
CA TRP A 88 4.20 -3.94 8.67
C TRP A 88 5.20 -5.06 8.37
N GLY A 89 5.39 -5.93 9.36
CA GLY A 89 6.33 -7.04 9.33
C GLY A 89 7.37 -6.97 10.45
N SER A 90 8.11 -8.06 10.64
CA SER A 90 9.22 -8.16 11.60
C SER A 90 10.54 -8.17 10.87
N ASP A 91 11.64 -7.77 11.52
CA ASP A 91 12.99 -7.71 10.93
C ASP A 91 13.49 -9.05 10.37
N ASN A 92 12.89 -10.18 10.79
CA ASN A 92 13.20 -11.53 10.28
C ASN A 92 12.30 -11.98 9.12
N ALA A 93 11.35 -11.14 8.69
CA ALA A 93 10.44 -11.38 7.58
C ALA A 93 10.46 -10.21 6.59
N LYS A 94 9.97 -10.43 5.38
CA LYS A 94 9.87 -9.39 4.34
C LYS A 94 9.01 -8.22 4.88
N ARG A 95 9.59 -7.05 5.12
CA ARG A 95 8.85 -5.89 5.68
C ARG A 95 8.20 -5.08 4.56
N PHE A 96 6.92 -4.73 4.70
CA PHE A 96 6.25 -3.77 3.84
C PHE A 96 6.35 -2.38 4.44
N VAL A 97 6.76 -1.37 3.66
CA VAL A 97 6.92 0.01 4.12
C VAL A 97 6.36 1.00 3.10
N LEU A 98 5.50 1.90 3.58
CA LEU A 98 5.12 3.11 2.88
C LEU A 98 5.83 4.29 3.52
N SER A 99 6.74 4.92 2.78
CA SER A 99 7.39 6.18 3.18
C SER A 99 6.52 7.37 2.80
N ASP A 100 6.80 8.53 3.40
CA ASP A 100 6.18 9.80 3.04
C ASP A 100 6.70 10.30 1.68
N LYS A 101 6.08 9.76 0.63
CA LYS A 101 6.38 9.99 -0.79
C LYS A 101 5.09 10.23 -1.57
N PHE A 102 5.22 10.67 -2.81
CA PHE A 102 4.11 10.58 -3.75
C PHE A 102 4.06 9.19 -4.37
N PHE A 103 2.85 8.71 -4.59
CA PHE A 103 2.57 7.40 -5.16
C PHE A 103 1.84 7.53 -6.49
N TYR A 104 2.02 6.54 -7.36
CA TYR A 104 1.31 6.45 -8.62
C TYR A 104 -0.20 6.36 -8.41
N CYS A 105 -0.94 7.31 -8.98
CA CYS A 105 -2.40 7.27 -8.98
C CYS A 105 -2.88 6.46 -10.19
N PRO A 106 -3.66 5.38 -10.00
CA PRO A 106 -4.18 4.62 -11.14
C PRO A 106 -5.24 5.37 -11.94
N ARG A 107 -5.88 6.41 -11.37
CA ARG A 107 -6.89 7.20 -12.07
C ARG A 107 -6.30 8.20 -13.06
N CYS A 108 -5.29 8.98 -12.64
CA CYS A 108 -4.72 10.05 -13.48
C CYS A 108 -3.36 9.69 -14.07
N GLY A 109 -2.73 8.60 -13.65
CA GLY A 109 -1.41 8.18 -14.13
C GLY A 109 -0.23 8.99 -13.59
N GLU A 110 -0.48 9.94 -12.67
CA GLU A 110 0.55 10.81 -12.12
C GLU A 110 1.00 10.35 -10.72
N PHE A 111 2.25 10.69 -10.37
CA PHE A 111 2.80 10.50 -9.02
C PHE A 111 2.44 11.68 -8.11
N LYS A 112 1.17 11.76 -7.72
CA LYS A 112 0.64 12.80 -6.82
C LYS A 112 -0.26 12.26 -5.71
N MET A 113 -0.44 10.94 -5.64
CA MET A 113 -1.27 10.32 -4.61
C MET A 113 -0.48 10.19 -3.30
N GLU A 114 -1.15 10.34 -2.17
CA GLU A 114 -0.58 10.11 -0.84
C GLU A 114 -1.38 9.04 -0.11
N PHE A 115 -0.68 8.21 0.67
CA PHE A 115 -1.30 7.37 1.70
C PHE A 115 -1.26 8.08 3.05
N ARG A 116 -2.28 7.86 3.87
CA ARG A 116 -2.30 8.27 5.28
C ARG A 116 -2.93 7.16 6.11
N VAL A 117 -2.47 7.00 7.35
CA VAL A 117 -3.14 6.19 8.35
C VAL A 117 -4.32 6.98 8.88
N ASP A 118 -5.52 6.40 8.81
CA ASP A 118 -6.74 7.02 9.31
C ASP A 118 -7.12 6.49 10.70
N LEU A 119 -7.31 5.17 10.79
CA LEU A 119 -7.75 4.51 12.01
C LEU A 119 -7.00 3.19 12.24
N PRO A 120 -6.80 2.74 13.49
CA PRO A 120 -6.48 1.35 13.75
C PRO A 120 -7.65 0.45 13.33
N TRP A 121 -7.37 -0.76 12.87
CA TRP A 121 -8.39 -1.82 12.76
C TRP A 121 -7.87 -3.10 13.36
N ASP A 122 -8.77 -3.80 14.04
CA ASP A 122 -8.65 -5.18 14.47
C ASP A 122 -10.06 -5.71 14.71
#